data_AF-A0A495VQ28-F1
#
_entry.id   AF-A0A495VQ28-F1
#
_cell.length_a   1.000
_cell.length_b   1.000
_cell.length_c   1.000
_cell.angle_alpha   90.00
_cell.angle_beta   90.00
_cell.angle_gamma   90.00
#
_symmetry.space_group_name_H-M   'P 1'
#
loop_
_entity.id
_entity.type
_entity.pdbx_description
1 polymer ?
#
loop_
_entity_poly.entity_id
_entity_poly.type
_entity_poly.pdbx_seq_one_letter_code
_entity_poly.pdbx_strand_id
1 'polypeptide(L)'
;MKNTLVIYCISLLCTLLLIPVRKATSLDTLLLSSQLSLLIGDIAYFCITVWMLGKFIGKLSVIHIVLTLLAGVLLIRLPFHLWRWNDSLVTLPDLLGHCFAILLGYIFFKFSKNKRVKYVIVMFSLFMYIVACWKYSYWFNFWGINIH
;
A
#
# COMPACT_ATOMS: atom_id res chain seq x y z
N MET A 1 18.37 16.73 -0.98
CA MET A 1 17.69 16.57 0.32
C MET A 1 16.25 17.08 0.33
N LYS A 2 15.97 18.35 -0.04
CA LYS A 2 14.60 18.92 0.00
C LYS A 2 13.53 18.09 -0.73
N ASN A 3 13.82 17.61 -1.95
CA ASN A 3 12.88 16.79 -2.73
C ASN A 3 12.61 15.41 -2.11
N THR A 4 13.64 14.76 -1.57
CA THR A 4 13.51 13.47 -0.86
C THR A 4 12.63 13.61 0.38
N LEU A 5 12.82 14.69 1.13
CA LEU A 5 12.04 14.98 2.34
C LEU A 5 10.56 15.20 2.01
N VAL A 6 10.26 15.88 0.89
CA VAL A 6 8.89 16.04 0.40
C VAL A 6 8.24 14.70 0.04
N ILE A 7 8.94 13.82 -0.68
CA ILE A 7 8.44 12.48 -1.03
C ILE A 7 8.13 11.68 0.24
N TYR A 8 9.05 11.74 1.20
CA TYR A 8 8.92 11.05 2.48
C TYR A 8 7.71 11.56 3.28
N CYS A 9 7.58 12.88 3.46
CA CYS A 9 6.45 13.48 4.19
C CYS A 9 5.10 13.12 3.55
N ILE A 10 5.01 13.07 2.22
CA ILE A 10 3.77 12.71 1.52
C ILE A 10 3.43 11.22 1.71
N SER A 11 4.42 10.33 1.65
CA SER A 11 4.22 8.91 1.97
C SER A 11 3.73 8.71 3.42
N LEU A 12 4.34 9.45 4.35
CA LEU A 12 3.99 9.41 5.77
C LEU A 12 2.57 9.94 6.01
N LEU A 13 2.21 11.07 5.41
CA LEU A 13 0.86 11.63 5.47
C LEU A 13 -0.18 10.64 4.92
N CYS A 14 0.13 9.98 3.80
CA CYS A 14 -0.75 8.95 3.24
C CYS A 14 -0.95 7.79 4.22
N THR A 15 0.10 7.35 4.92
CA THR A 15 -0.02 6.32 5.96
C THR A 15 -0.94 6.77 7.10
N LEU A 16 -0.81 8.02 7.56
CA LEU A 16 -1.60 8.55 8.66
C LEU A 16 -3.09 8.69 8.29
N LEU A 17 -3.41 9.09 7.06
CA LEU A 17 -4.78 9.21 6.57
C LEU A 17 -5.50 7.86 6.44
N LEU A 18 -4.77 6.76 6.32
CA LEU A 18 -5.35 5.41 6.24
C LEU A 18 -5.67 4.82 7.62
N ILE A 19 -5.16 5.41 8.72
CA ILE A 19 -5.47 4.97 10.09
C ILE A 19 -6.97 5.11 10.43
N PRO A 20 -7.64 6.26 10.20
CA PRO A 20 -9.06 6.40 10.53
C PRO A 20 -9.97 5.49 9.70
N VAL A 21 -9.57 5.13 8.47
CA VAL A 21 -10.33 4.21 7.60
C VAL A 21 -10.48 2.81 8.22
N ARG A 22 -9.58 2.45 9.15
CA ARG A 22 -9.58 1.15 9.83
C ARG A 22 -10.34 1.11 11.17
N LYS A 23 -10.83 2.23 11.69
CA LYS A 23 -11.53 2.22 12.98
C LYS A 23 -12.94 1.67 12.80
N ALA A 24 -13.16 0.43 13.22
CA ALA A 24 -14.45 -0.25 13.25
C ALA A 24 -14.77 -0.75 14.67
N THR A 25 -16.06 -0.88 14.99
CA THR A 25 -16.57 -1.27 16.32
C THR A 25 -17.11 -2.70 16.40
N SER A 26 -17.20 -3.44 15.27
CA SER A 26 -17.65 -4.85 15.23
C SER A 26 -16.82 -5.71 14.27
N LEU A 27 -16.87 -7.04 14.41
CA LEU A 27 -16.03 -7.98 13.65
C LEU A 27 -16.31 -7.94 12.13
N ASP A 28 -17.58 -7.91 11.72
CA ASP A 28 -17.97 -7.82 10.29
C ASP A 28 -17.59 -6.46 9.68
N THR A 29 -17.72 -5.38 10.47
CA THR A 29 -17.28 -4.06 10.03
C THR A 29 -15.75 -3.94 10.01
N LEU A 30 -15.03 -4.74 10.80
CA LEU A 30 -13.57 -4.81 10.80
C LEU A 30 -13.03 -5.48 9.52
N LEU A 31 -13.65 -6.57 9.06
CA LEU A 31 -13.26 -7.21 7.79
C LEU A 31 -13.46 -6.26 6.60
N LEU A 32 -14.64 -5.64 6.52
CA LEU A 32 -14.98 -4.71 5.44
C LEU A 32 -14.09 -3.46 5.47
N SER A 33 -13.88 -2.87 6.64
CA SER A 33 -13.01 -1.69 6.80
C SER A 33 -11.54 -2.01 6.48
N SER A 34 -11.07 -3.22 6.77
CA SER A 34 -9.72 -3.66 6.41
C SER A 34 -9.56 -3.84 4.90
N GLN A 35 -10.54 -4.46 4.23
CA GLN A 35 -10.55 -4.55 2.76
C GLN A 35 -10.60 -3.18 2.09
N LEU A 36 -11.42 -2.25 2.61
CA LEU A 36 -11.49 -0.86 2.13
C LEU A 36 -10.17 -0.11 2.37
N SER A 37 -9.55 -0.29 3.53
CA SER A 37 -8.23 0.29 3.83
C SER A 37 -7.18 -0.20 2.83
N LEU A 38 -7.19 -1.49 2.49
CA LEU A 38 -6.28 -2.06 1.50
C LEU A 38 -6.54 -1.47 0.10
N LEU A 39 -7.79 -1.38 -0.35
CA LEU A 39 -8.14 -0.79 -1.64
C LEU A 39 -7.74 0.68 -1.75
N ILE A 40 -8.19 1.49 -0.79
CA ILE A 40 -7.95 2.94 -0.79
C ILE A 40 -6.46 3.21 -0.66
N GLY A 41 -5.77 2.46 0.20
CA GLY A 41 -4.33 2.53 0.38
C GLY A 41 -3.58 2.20 -0.90
N ASP A 42 -3.90 1.08 -1.55
CA ASP A 42 -3.25 0.65 -2.78
C ASP A 42 -3.44 1.67 -3.91
N ILE A 43 -4.66 2.18 -4.10
CA ILE A 43 -4.95 3.23 -5.09
C ILE A 43 -4.14 4.49 -4.78
N ALA A 44 -4.13 4.93 -3.52
CA ALA A 44 -3.41 6.13 -3.12
C ALA A 44 -1.90 6.00 -3.34
N TYR A 45 -1.30 4.89 -2.90
CA TYR A 45 0.13 4.61 -3.09
C TYR A 45 0.51 4.46 -4.55
N PHE A 46 -0.32 3.80 -5.36
CA PHE A 46 -0.12 3.71 -6.80
C PHE A 46 -0.09 5.12 -7.44
N CYS A 47 -1.12 5.94 -7.17
CA CYS A 47 -1.25 7.29 -7.71
C CYS A 47 -0.10 8.20 -7.26
N ILE A 48 0.25 8.18 -5.98
CA ILE A 48 1.40 8.93 -5.43
C ILE A 48 2.68 8.50 -6.11
N THR A 49 2.90 7.20 -6.29
CA THR A 49 4.11 6.68 -6.94
C THR A 49 4.23 7.19 -8.37
N VAL A 50 3.16 7.06 -9.18
CA VAL A 50 3.14 7.54 -10.57
C VAL A 50 3.36 9.07 -10.63
N TRP A 51 2.70 9.83 -9.74
CA TRP A 51 2.83 11.28 -9.68
C TRP A 51 4.24 11.73 -9.29
N MET A 52 4.83 11.11 -8.27
CA MET A 52 6.20 11.43 -7.81
C MET A 52 7.24 11.11 -8.86
N LEU A 53 7.10 9.95 -9.51
CA LEU A 53 7.97 9.56 -10.61
C LEU A 53 7.87 10.57 -11.76
N GLY A 54 6.66 10.98 -12.15
CA GLY A 54 6.48 12.01 -13.19
C GLY A 54 7.05 13.37 -12.80
N LYS A 55 6.89 13.79 -11.54
CA LYS A 55 7.29 15.12 -11.05
C LYS A 55 8.80 15.26 -10.82
N PHE A 56 9.47 14.19 -10.41
CA PHE A 56 10.88 14.22 -10.02
C PHE A 56 11.81 13.47 -10.97
N ILE A 57 11.30 12.94 -12.09
CA ILE A 57 12.15 12.34 -13.12
C ILE A 57 13.18 13.36 -13.63
N GLY A 58 14.43 12.92 -13.75
CA GLY A 58 15.58 13.78 -14.10
C GLY A 58 16.20 14.55 -12.93
N LYS A 59 15.49 14.69 -11.79
CA LYS A 59 16.05 15.30 -10.56
C LYS A 59 16.55 14.27 -9.55
N LEU A 60 15.91 13.09 -9.52
CA LEU A 60 16.25 11.97 -8.66
C LEU A 60 16.21 10.68 -9.47
N SER A 61 16.99 9.69 -9.07
CA SER A 61 16.89 8.36 -9.67
C SER A 61 15.57 7.70 -9.27
N VAL A 62 15.01 6.91 -10.19
CA VAL A 62 13.73 6.23 -10.00
C VAL A 62 13.76 5.31 -8.78
N ILE A 63 14.86 4.57 -8.60
CA ILE A 63 15.08 3.68 -7.46
C ILE A 63 15.05 4.46 -6.15
N HIS A 64 15.68 5.64 -6.10
CA HIS A 64 15.65 6.48 -4.90
C HIS A 64 14.24 6.95 -4.55
N ILE A 65 13.41 7.32 -5.54
CA ILE A 65 12.01 7.73 -5.30
C ILE A 65 11.21 6.57 -4.72
N VAL A 66 11.33 5.38 -5.31
CA VAL A 66 10.63 4.16 -4.85
C VAL A 66 11.07 3.78 -3.44
N LEU A 67 12.38 3.76 -3.15
CA LEU A 67 12.89 3.45 -1.81
C LEU A 67 12.43 4.48 -0.78
N THR A 68 12.34 5.77 -1.14
CA THR A 68 11.85 6.81 -0.23
C THR A 68 10.38 6.64 0.09
N LEU A 69 9.55 6.26 -0.89
CA LEU A 69 8.14 5.95 -0.67
C LEU A 69 7.99 4.73 0.24
N LEU A 70 8.71 3.65 -0.04
CA LEU A 70 8.73 2.43 0.79
C LEU A 70 9.17 2.73 2.22
N ALA A 71 10.21 3.54 2.40
CA ALA A 71 10.68 3.96 3.71
C ALA A 71 9.59 4.70 4.49
N GLY A 72 8.79 5.55 3.84
CA GLY A 72 7.65 6.22 4.47
C GLY A 72 6.58 5.25 4.98
N VAL A 73 6.27 4.19 4.23
CA VAL A 73 5.31 3.15 4.64
C VAL A 73 5.86 2.31 5.79
N LEU A 74 7.11 1.88 5.67
CA LEU A 74 7.74 0.94 6.58
C LEU A 74 8.08 1.57 7.93
N LEU A 75 8.46 2.85 7.99
CA LEU A 75 8.96 3.46 9.22
C LEU A 75 7.92 3.53 10.34
N ILE A 76 6.64 3.69 10.02
CA ILE A 76 5.56 3.70 11.02
C ILE A 76 5.01 2.30 11.26
N ARG A 77 4.75 1.55 10.18
CA ARG A 77 4.05 0.27 10.28
C ARG A 77 4.96 -0.87 10.75
N LEU A 78 6.22 -0.91 10.29
CA LEU A 78 7.13 -2.02 10.62
C LEU A 78 7.46 -2.09 12.13
N PRO A 79 7.81 -0.98 12.83
CA PRO A 79 8.03 -1.03 14.27
C PRO A 79 6.77 -1.43 15.04
N PHE A 80 5.59 -1.00 14.57
CA PHE A 80 4.32 -1.38 15.19
C PHE A 80 4.06 -2.90 15.05
N HIS A 81 4.35 -3.47 13.88
CA HIS A 81 4.28 -4.92 13.67
C HIS A 81 5.30 -5.69 14.51
N LEU A 82 6.53 -5.18 14.66
CA LEU A 82 7.56 -5.82 15.47
C LEU A 82 7.24 -5.76 16.98
N TRP A 83 6.64 -4.67 17.46
CA TRP A 83 6.27 -4.51 18.87
C TRP A 83 5.04 -5.33 19.25
N ARG A 84 4.02 -5.40 18.38
CA ARG A 84 2.78 -6.16 18.60
C ARG A 84 2.59 -7.22 17.54
N TRP A 85 3.50 -8.19 17.49
CA TRP A 85 3.51 -9.21 16.43
C TRP A 85 2.15 -9.92 16.29
N ASN A 86 1.66 -10.58 17.33
CA ASN A 86 0.40 -11.33 17.27
C ASN A 86 -0.81 -10.47 16.91
N ASP A 87 -0.97 -9.29 17.53
CA ASP A 87 -2.13 -8.41 17.28
C ASP A 87 -2.08 -7.76 15.89
N SER A 88 -0.89 -7.66 15.29
CA SER A 88 -0.69 -6.95 14.03
C SER A 88 -0.73 -7.85 12.80
N LEU A 89 -0.71 -9.18 12.96
CA LEU A 89 -0.75 -10.16 11.85
C LEU A 89 -1.97 -9.98 10.95
N VAL A 90 -3.10 -9.54 11.50
CA VAL A 90 -4.33 -9.23 10.74
C VAL A 90 -4.09 -8.10 9.74
N THR A 91 -3.26 -7.12 10.08
CA THR A 91 -3.02 -5.91 9.27
C THR A 91 -1.78 -6.00 8.38
N LEU A 92 -1.05 -7.12 8.45
CA LEU A 92 0.13 -7.39 7.65
C LEU A 92 -0.14 -7.44 6.14
N PRO A 93 -1.28 -8.00 5.65
CA PRO A 93 -1.56 -8.00 4.23
C PRO A 93 -1.73 -6.58 3.65
N ASP A 94 -2.23 -5.60 4.42
CA ASP A 94 -2.29 -4.20 3.97
C ASP A 94 -0.89 -3.58 3.81
N LEU A 95 0.06 -3.93 4.69
CA LEU A 95 1.45 -3.47 4.54
C LEU A 95 2.04 -4.00 3.24
N LEU A 96 1.83 -5.30 2.96
CA LEU A 96 2.28 -5.94 1.73
C LEU A 96 1.59 -5.38 0.49
N GLY A 97 0.27 -5.13 0.57
CA GLY A 97 -0.52 -4.50 -0.49
C GLY A 97 0.04 -3.13 -0.88
N HIS A 98 0.28 -2.26 0.10
CA HIS A 98 0.81 -0.92 -0.16
C HIS A 98 2.21 -0.97 -0.81
N CYS A 99 3.08 -1.86 -0.34
CA CYS A 99 4.40 -2.08 -0.95
C CYS A 99 4.26 -2.56 -2.40
N PHE A 100 3.33 -3.49 -2.66
CA PHE A 100 3.02 -3.98 -3.99
C PHE A 100 2.46 -2.89 -4.90
N ALA A 101 1.58 -2.02 -4.39
CA ALA A 101 1.04 -0.88 -5.12
C ALA A 101 2.12 0.13 -5.54
N ILE A 102 3.12 0.37 -4.69
CA ILE A 102 4.28 1.20 -5.04
C ILE A 102 5.08 0.56 -6.18
N LEU A 103 5.35 -0.75 -6.10
CA LEU A 103 6.07 -1.48 -7.17
C LEU A 103 5.27 -1.46 -8.49
N LEU A 104 3.96 -1.67 -8.43
CA LEU A 104 3.06 -1.58 -9.58
C LEU A 104 3.08 -0.18 -10.20
N GLY A 105 3.02 0.87 -9.38
CA GLY A 105 3.11 2.27 -9.83
C GLY A 105 4.42 2.54 -10.57
N TYR A 106 5.53 2.01 -10.07
CA TYR A 106 6.82 2.07 -10.77
C TYR A 106 6.81 1.35 -12.12
N ILE A 107 6.33 0.11 -12.17
CA ILE A 107 6.25 -0.68 -13.41
C ILE A 107 5.35 0.05 -14.42
N PHE A 108 4.18 0.54 -13.99
CA PHE A 108 3.25 1.30 -14.82
C PHE A 108 3.91 2.54 -15.41
N PHE A 109 4.66 3.28 -14.61
CA PHE A 109 5.38 4.47 -15.06
C PHE A 109 6.47 4.12 -16.08
N LYS A 110 7.28 3.08 -15.82
CA LYS A 110 8.36 2.63 -16.70
C LYS A 110 7.86 2.20 -18.09
N PHE A 111 6.71 1.52 -18.14
CA PHE A 111 6.10 1.05 -19.39
C PHE A 111 5.03 2.00 -19.95
N SER A 112 4.99 3.25 -19.48
CA SER A 112 3.88 4.16 -19.79
C SER A 112 3.72 4.52 -21.28
N LYS A 113 4.74 4.27 -22.12
CA LYS A 113 4.66 4.47 -23.57
C LYS A 113 3.92 3.35 -24.30
N ASN A 114 3.83 2.15 -23.73
CA ASN A 114 3.18 1.01 -24.36
C ASN A 114 1.75 0.82 -23.83
N LYS A 115 0.74 1.20 -24.65
CA LYS A 115 -0.67 1.13 -24.28
C LYS A 115 -1.14 -0.30 -23.92
N ARG A 116 -0.63 -1.34 -24.61
CA ARG A 116 -1.01 -2.74 -24.34
C ARG A 116 -0.55 -3.18 -22.95
N VAL A 117 0.67 -2.82 -22.57
CA VAL A 117 1.24 -3.15 -21.27
C VAL A 117 0.46 -2.47 -20.14
N LYS A 118 -0.04 -1.24 -20.34
CA LYS A 118 -0.92 -0.57 -19.35
C LYS A 118 -2.19 -1.35 -19.06
N TYR A 119 -2.89 -1.81 -20.11
CA TYR A 119 -4.11 -2.58 -19.93
C TYR A 119 -3.84 -3.89 -19.18
N VAL A 120 -2.76 -4.59 -19.53
CA VAL A 120 -2.33 -5.80 -18.82
C VAL A 120 -2.05 -5.51 -17.35
N ILE A 121 -1.33 -4.43 -17.04
CA ILE A 121 -1.04 -4.04 -15.64
C ILE A 121 -2.32 -3.75 -14.88
N VAL A 122 -3.26 -2.99 -15.46
CA VAL A 122 -4.53 -2.65 -14.80
C VAL A 122 -5.37 -3.91 -14.56
N MET A 123 -5.52 -4.77 -15.58
CA MET A 123 -6.25 -6.03 -15.44
C MET A 123 -5.62 -6.96 -14.40
N PHE A 124 -4.28 -7.06 -14.41
CA PHE A 124 -3.53 -7.82 -13.41
C PHE A 124 -3.72 -7.25 -12.00
N SER A 125 -3.71 -5.92 -11.85
CA SER A 125 -3.92 -5.25 -10.55
C SER A 125 -5.33 -5.54 -10.01
N LEU A 126 -6.34 -5.45 -10.87
CA LEU A 126 -7.73 -5.81 -10.54
C LEU A 126 -7.87 -7.27 -10.13
N PHE A 127 -7.27 -8.19 -10.90
CA PHE A 127 -7.26 -9.61 -10.57
C PHE A 127 -6.59 -9.88 -9.21
N MET A 128 -5.41 -9.31 -9.00
CA MET A 128 -4.68 -9.44 -7.74
C MET A 128 -5.47 -8.87 -6.56
N TYR A 129 -6.19 -7.76 -6.73
CA TYR A 129 -7.06 -7.20 -5.69
C TYR A 129 -8.22 -8.15 -5.34
N ILE A 130 -8.90 -8.72 -6.33
CA ILE A 130 -9.99 -9.69 -6.09
C ILE A 130 -9.46 -10.91 -5.32
N VAL A 131 -8.32 -11.45 -5.74
CA VAL A 131 -7.66 -12.56 -5.05
C VAL A 131 -7.24 -12.15 -3.64
N ALA A 132 -6.70 -10.95 -3.47
CA ALA A 132 -6.30 -10.42 -2.17
C ALA A 132 -7.51 -10.31 -1.25
N CYS A 133 -8.63 -9.71 -1.65
CA CYS A 133 -9.85 -9.64 -0.83
C CYS A 133 -10.37 -11.01 -0.42
N TRP A 134 -10.37 -11.97 -1.35
CA TRP A 134 -10.83 -13.33 -1.06
C TRP A 134 -9.92 -14.02 -0.04
N LYS A 135 -8.60 -13.96 -0.23
CA LYS A 135 -7.60 -14.51 0.70
C LYS A 135 -7.53 -13.73 2.01
N TYR A 136 -7.83 -12.45 2.00
CA TYR A 136 -7.92 -11.60 3.20
C TYR A 136 -8.97 -12.13 4.15
N SER A 137 -10.12 -12.57 3.65
CA SER A 137 -11.18 -13.17 4.47
C SER A 137 -10.69 -14.43 5.20
N TYR A 138 -9.98 -15.32 4.51
CA TYR A 138 -9.38 -16.50 5.15
C TYR A 138 -8.29 -16.13 6.16
N TRP A 139 -7.43 -15.17 5.83
CA TRP A 139 -6.36 -14.69 6.70
C TRP A 139 -6.93 -14.05 7.98
N PHE A 140 -7.96 -13.22 7.81
CA PHE A 140 -8.68 -12.56 8.88
C PHE A 140 -9.40 -13.58 9.78
N ASN A 141 -10.04 -14.61 9.22
CA ASN A 141 -10.64 -15.66 10.03
C ASN A 141 -9.59 -16.48 10.80
N PHE A 142 -8.42 -16.75 10.21
CA PHE A 142 -7.38 -17.52 10.90
C PHE A 142 -6.70 -16.75 12.04
N TRP A 143 -6.38 -15.47 11.82
CA TRP A 143 -5.65 -14.65 12.80
C TRP A 143 -6.56 -13.80 13.68
N GLY A 144 -7.70 -13.34 13.15
CA GLY A 144 -8.67 -12.51 13.88
C GLY A 144 -9.49 -13.27 14.92
N ILE A 145 -9.69 -14.58 14.74
CA ILE A 145 -10.36 -15.44 15.73
C ILE A 145 -9.40 -15.78 16.89
N ASN A 146 -8.09 -15.85 16.65
CA ASN A 146 -7.06 -16.19 17.64
C ASN A 146 -6.58 -14.99 18.50
N ILE A 147 -7.16 -13.81 18.33
CA ILE A 147 -6.86 -12.60 19.14
C ILE A 147 -7.85 -12.46 20.33
N HIS A 148 -8.83 -13.37 20.45
CA HIS A 148 -9.73 -13.48 21.60
C HIS A 148 -9.32 -14.59 22.57
#